data_AF-A0A4Q3SU93-F1
#
_entry.id   AF-A0A4Q3SU93-F1
#
_cell.length_a   1.000
_cell.length_b   1.000
_cell.length_c   1.000
_cell.angle_alpha   90.00
_cell.angle_beta   90.00
_cell.angle_gamma   90.00
#
_symmetry.space_group_name_H-M   'P 1'
#
loop_
_entity.id
_entity.type
_entity.pdbx_description
1 polymer ?
#
loop_
_entity_poly.entity_id
_entity_poly.type
_entity_poly.pdbx_seq_one_letter_code
_entity_poly.pdbx_strand_id
1 'polypeptide(L)'
;MNNQLALYKDDERVVSIGSWNYYHPSTSNFFLRVTDSIAWGVYGRSWKDFEPDSIKLLAEIEKRNLIKKFDFDGAYEFSKMLKAQSEGKVDSWAIRWYATNFLKDGLCLYPGLSLTKHIGNVKGAAHSDDPEDIYRQTFDVTNHQPGKQKIKIEESARAVRSYMEFHQIPGNSKMSILSKIKSLFR
;
A
#
# COMPACT_ATOMS: atom_id res chain seq x y z
N MET A 1 -2.23 -9.04 13.91
CA MET A 1 -2.94 -9.18 12.62
C MET A 1 -4.21 -10.02 12.75
N ASN A 2 -4.16 -11.28 13.20
CA ASN A 2 -5.34 -12.17 13.24
C ASN A 2 -6.54 -11.60 14.03
N ASN A 3 -6.28 -11.00 15.19
CA ASN A 3 -7.35 -10.35 15.97
C ASN A 3 -8.02 -9.21 15.19
N GLN A 4 -7.24 -8.45 14.41
CA GLN A 4 -7.75 -7.34 13.60
C GLN A 4 -8.57 -7.86 12.40
N LEU A 5 -8.13 -8.96 11.78
CA LEU A 5 -8.93 -9.65 10.77
C LEU A 5 -10.28 -10.08 11.33
N ALA A 6 -10.31 -10.67 12.53
CA ALA A 6 -11.56 -11.05 13.17
C ALA A 6 -12.45 -9.83 13.50
N LEU A 7 -11.86 -8.71 13.92
CA LEU A 7 -12.61 -7.51 14.30
C LEU A 7 -13.30 -6.82 13.12
N TYR A 8 -12.67 -6.78 11.94
CA TYR A 8 -13.19 -6.05 10.77
C TYR A 8 -13.73 -6.98 9.67
N LYS A 9 -13.96 -8.26 9.96
CA LYS A 9 -14.41 -9.26 8.98
C LYS A 9 -15.77 -8.96 8.31
N ASP A 10 -16.61 -8.16 8.94
CA ASP A 10 -17.97 -7.84 8.45
C ASP A 10 -18.11 -6.38 8.00
N ASP A 11 -17.04 -5.57 8.08
CA ASP A 11 -17.08 -4.15 7.69
C ASP A 11 -16.53 -3.97 6.27
N GLU A 12 -17.41 -3.70 5.31
CA GLU A 12 -17.07 -3.57 3.88
C GLU A 12 -16.15 -2.38 3.58
N ARG A 13 -16.05 -1.40 4.49
CA ARG A 13 -15.11 -0.28 4.34
C ARG A 13 -13.66 -0.70 4.56
N VAL A 14 -13.42 -1.82 5.25
CA VAL A 14 -12.08 -2.32 5.57
C VAL A 14 -11.72 -3.46 4.64
N VAL A 15 -10.86 -3.16 3.66
CA VAL A 15 -10.57 -4.09 2.56
C VAL A 15 -9.46 -5.06 2.90
N SER A 16 -8.50 -4.64 3.72
CA SER A 16 -7.33 -5.43 4.14
C SER A 16 -6.75 -4.98 5.47
N ILE A 17 -5.91 -5.83 6.06
CA ILE A 17 -5.15 -5.57 7.27
C ILE A 17 -3.66 -5.79 6.95
N GLY A 18 -2.84 -4.75 7.09
CA GLY A 18 -1.38 -4.87 7.02
C GLY A 18 -0.79 -5.36 8.35
N SER A 19 0.46 -5.85 8.29
CA SER A 19 1.25 -6.21 9.47
C SER A 19 2.60 -5.50 9.53
N TRP A 20 2.88 -4.62 8.58
CA TRP A 20 4.15 -3.91 8.47
C TRP A 20 3.92 -2.41 8.25
N ASN A 21 4.61 -1.60 9.02
CA ASN A 21 4.61 -0.14 8.91
C ASN A 21 6.06 0.34 8.85
N TYR A 22 6.40 1.10 7.81
CA TYR A 22 7.75 1.55 7.52
C TYR A 22 7.81 3.05 7.20
N TYR A 23 6.69 3.77 7.31
CA TYR A 23 6.58 5.16 6.88
C TYR A 23 5.89 6.07 7.88
N HIS A 24 5.17 5.55 8.88
CA HIS A 24 4.40 6.36 9.82
C HIS A 24 4.77 6.07 11.29
N PRO A 25 5.51 6.95 11.98
CA PRO A 25 5.82 6.74 13.39
C PRO A 25 4.57 6.91 14.26
N SER A 26 3.98 5.78 14.69
CA SER A 26 2.78 5.71 15.55
C SER A 26 2.84 4.49 16.46
N THR A 27 2.25 4.59 17.66
CA THR A 27 2.01 3.43 18.53
C THR A 27 0.61 2.85 18.37
N SER A 28 -0.28 3.57 17.68
CA SER A 28 -1.67 3.17 17.43
C SER A 28 -1.88 2.78 15.97
N ASN A 29 -2.77 1.80 15.76
CA ASN A 29 -3.20 1.43 14.42
C ASN A 29 -3.90 2.61 13.73
N PHE A 30 -3.86 2.62 12.41
CA PHE A 30 -4.45 3.68 11.60
C PHE A 30 -4.97 3.12 10.28
N PHE A 31 -5.93 3.82 9.67
CA PHE A 31 -6.41 3.48 8.33
C PHE A 31 -5.77 4.38 7.28
N LEU A 32 -5.48 3.80 6.12
CA LEU A 32 -5.00 4.50 4.93
C LEU A 32 -5.70 3.94 3.68
N ARG A 33 -5.94 4.77 2.66
CA ARG A 33 -6.53 4.31 1.39
C ARG A 33 -5.62 3.40 0.58
N VAL A 34 -4.31 3.47 0.81
CA VAL A 34 -3.33 2.63 0.11
C VAL A 34 -3.41 1.23 0.68
N THR A 35 -3.48 0.26 -0.22
CA THR A 35 -3.43 -1.16 0.14
C THR A 35 -2.01 -1.67 0.09
N ASP A 36 -1.60 -2.41 1.11
CA ASP A 36 -0.36 -3.18 1.06
C ASP A 36 -0.47 -4.37 0.11
N SER A 37 0.68 -4.76 -0.43
CA SER A 37 0.90 -6.03 -1.14
C SER A 37 1.96 -6.90 -0.48
N ILE A 38 2.55 -6.45 0.64
CA ILE A 38 3.57 -7.15 1.42
C ILE A 38 3.07 -7.26 2.86
N ALA A 39 3.16 -8.46 3.43
CA ALA A 39 2.79 -8.73 4.82
C ALA A 39 1.40 -8.19 5.20
N TRP A 40 0.37 -8.77 4.57
CA TRP A 40 -1.00 -8.32 4.68
C TRP A 40 -1.97 -9.52 4.69
N GLY A 41 -3.18 -9.30 5.20
CA GLY A 41 -4.30 -10.23 5.14
C GLY A 41 -5.50 -9.57 4.45
N VAL A 42 -6.10 -10.29 3.50
CA VAL A 42 -7.28 -9.86 2.75
C VAL A 42 -8.44 -10.78 3.03
N TYR A 43 -9.65 -10.22 2.96
CA TYR A 43 -10.86 -11.00 3.07
C TYR A 43 -11.30 -11.49 1.69
N GLY A 44 -11.88 -12.68 1.61
CA GLY A 44 -12.46 -13.18 0.36
C GLY A 44 -13.52 -12.23 -0.22
N ARG A 45 -14.28 -11.55 0.64
CA ARG A 45 -15.27 -10.54 0.23
C ARG A 45 -14.64 -9.29 -0.40
N SER A 46 -13.40 -8.93 -0.03
CA SER A 46 -12.72 -7.80 -0.66
C SER A 46 -12.06 -8.26 -1.96
N TRP A 47 -11.44 -9.45 -1.94
CA TRP A 47 -10.71 -9.99 -3.08
C TRP A 47 -11.60 -10.30 -4.28
N LYS A 48 -12.86 -10.72 -4.04
CA LYS A 48 -13.84 -10.97 -5.13
C LYS A 48 -14.08 -9.74 -6.02
N ASP A 49 -13.85 -8.54 -5.50
CA ASP A 49 -14.08 -7.29 -6.21
C ASP A 49 -12.85 -6.81 -6.98
N PHE A 50 -11.75 -7.57 -6.95
CA PHE A 50 -10.54 -7.25 -7.70
C PHE A 50 -10.84 -7.11 -9.20
N GLU A 51 -10.53 -5.94 -9.74
CA GLU A 51 -10.63 -5.66 -11.18
C GLU A 51 -9.25 -5.81 -11.82
N PRO A 52 -9.02 -6.83 -12.67
CA PRO A 52 -7.73 -7.04 -13.32
C PRO A 52 -7.47 -6.10 -14.51
N ASP A 53 -8.47 -5.41 -15.06
CA ASP A 53 -8.32 -4.53 -16.22
C ASP A 53 -7.88 -3.10 -15.81
N SER A 54 -6.60 -2.79 -16.01
CA SER A 54 -6.04 -1.47 -15.72
C SER A 54 -6.57 -0.36 -16.63
N ILE A 55 -6.99 -0.66 -17.87
CA ILE A 55 -7.57 0.34 -18.77
C ILE A 55 -8.90 0.80 -18.18
N LYS A 56 -9.74 -0.16 -17.75
CA LYS A 56 -11.02 0.12 -17.08
C LYS A 56 -10.82 0.91 -15.79
N LEU A 57 -9.86 0.52 -14.95
CA LEU A 57 -9.56 1.22 -13.71
C LEU A 57 -9.09 2.65 -13.94
N LEU A 58 -8.13 2.86 -14.85
CA LEU A 58 -7.61 4.19 -15.17
C LEU A 58 -8.70 5.10 -15.73
N ALA A 59 -9.49 4.60 -16.68
CA ALA A 59 -10.60 5.34 -17.28
C ALA A 59 -11.63 5.79 -16.23
N GLU A 60 -11.96 4.95 -15.24
CA GLU A 60 -12.90 5.31 -14.18
C GLU A 60 -12.32 6.35 -13.22
N ILE A 61 -11.03 6.27 -12.89
CA ILE A 61 -10.34 7.29 -12.07
C ILE A 61 -10.33 8.64 -12.78
N GLU A 62 -10.02 8.66 -14.08
CA GLU A 62 -10.01 9.88 -14.91
C GLU A 62 -11.41 10.47 -15.04
N LYS A 63 -12.41 9.64 -15.38
CA LYS A 63 -13.82 10.04 -15.50
C LYS A 63 -14.37 10.69 -14.22
N ARG A 64 -13.93 10.23 -13.05
CA ARG A 64 -14.33 10.81 -11.75
C ARG A 64 -13.46 11.98 -11.30
N ASN A 65 -12.49 12.43 -12.10
CA ASN A 65 -11.51 13.47 -11.76
C ASN A 65 -10.71 13.17 -10.48
N LEU A 66 -10.36 11.89 -10.25
CA LEU A 66 -9.74 11.44 -9.00
C LEU A 66 -8.22 11.32 -9.05
N ILE A 67 -7.57 11.59 -10.19
CA ILE A 67 -6.12 11.45 -10.39
C ILE A 67 -5.31 12.13 -9.27
N LYS A 68 -5.66 13.38 -8.93
CA LYS A 68 -4.96 14.13 -7.88
C LYS A 68 -5.02 13.42 -6.52
N LYS A 69 -6.19 12.88 -6.15
CA LYS A 69 -6.36 12.13 -4.88
C LYS A 69 -5.66 10.77 -4.95
N PHE A 70 -5.73 10.10 -6.08
CA PHE A 70 -5.08 8.80 -6.32
C PHE A 70 -3.56 8.90 -6.17
N ASP A 71 -2.98 10.00 -6.66
CA ASP A 71 -1.55 10.30 -6.64
C ASP A 71 -1.08 11.07 -5.39
N PHE A 72 -1.91 11.16 -4.35
CA PHE A 72 -1.58 11.91 -3.12
C PHE A 72 -1.10 13.34 -3.40
N ASP A 73 -1.89 14.10 -4.17
CA ASP A 73 -1.57 15.46 -4.59
C ASP A 73 -0.21 15.58 -5.32
N GLY A 74 0.19 14.52 -6.02
CA GLY A 74 1.45 14.44 -6.77
C GLY A 74 2.65 13.97 -5.94
N ALA A 75 2.44 13.54 -4.69
CA ALA A 75 3.50 12.96 -3.87
C ALA A 75 3.97 11.60 -4.39
N TYR A 76 3.11 10.84 -5.09
CA TYR A 76 3.49 9.59 -5.73
C TYR A 76 2.68 9.33 -7.01
N GLU A 77 3.34 8.95 -8.09
CA GLU A 77 2.74 8.88 -9.43
C GLU A 77 2.04 7.53 -9.69
N PHE A 78 1.04 7.17 -8.87
CA PHE A 78 0.28 5.93 -9.01
C PHE A 78 -0.45 5.83 -10.35
N SER A 79 -1.02 6.93 -10.84
CA SER A 79 -1.70 7.00 -12.14
C SER A 79 -0.75 6.63 -13.29
N LYS A 80 0.50 7.10 -13.25
CA LYS A 80 1.53 6.71 -14.22
C LYS A 80 1.88 5.23 -14.11
N MET A 81 1.96 4.68 -12.89
CA MET A 81 2.19 3.25 -12.69
C MET A 81 1.04 2.40 -13.24
N LEU A 82 -0.21 2.80 -13.00
CA LEU A 82 -1.40 2.12 -13.51
C LEU A 82 -1.48 2.20 -15.04
N LYS A 83 -1.15 3.37 -15.62
CA LYS A 83 -1.02 3.54 -17.07
C LYS A 83 0.06 2.63 -17.65
N ALA A 84 1.24 2.58 -17.05
CA ALA A 84 2.32 1.70 -17.50
C ALA A 84 1.92 0.21 -17.40
N GLN A 85 1.13 -0.17 -16.40
CA GLN A 85 0.52 -1.49 -16.31
C GLN A 85 -0.40 -1.74 -17.52
N SER A 86 -1.31 -0.81 -17.82
CA SER A 86 -2.26 -0.93 -18.96
C SER A 86 -1.57 -1.05 -20.32
N GLU A 87 -0.37 -0.50 -20.44
CA GLU A 87 0.47 -0.56 -21.65
C GLU A 87 1.37 -1.82 -21.69
N GLY A 88 1.23 -2.74 -20.73
CA GLY A 88 2.05 -3.95 -20.63
C GLY A 88 3.51 -3.71 -20.24
N LYS A 89 3.85 -2.48 -19.81
CA LYS A 89 5.21 -2.13 -19.38
C LYS A 89 5.48 -2.59 -17.95
N VAL A 90 4.43 -2.84 -17.16
CA VAL A 90 4.50 -3.32 -15.78
C VAL A 90 3.57 -4.50 -15.62
N ASP A 91 4.05 -5.61 -15.09
CA ASP A 91 3.19 -6.67 -14.61
C ASP A 91 3.19 -6.69 -13.07
N SER A 92 2.35 -5.81 -12.52
CA SER A 92 2.09 -5.73 -11.08
C SER A 92 0.59 -5.81 -10.85
N TRP A 93 0.17 -6.76 -10.02
CA TRP A 93 -1.20 -6.85 -9.55
C TRP A 93 -1.49 -5.81 -8.45
N ALA A 94 -0.47 -5.36 -7.72
CA ALA A 94 -0.62 -4.48 -6.57
C ALA A 94 -1.21 -3.10 -6.93
N ILE A 95 -0.79 -2.52 -8.06
CA ILE A 95 -1.34 -1.23 -8.52
C ILE A 95 -2.82 -1.32 -8.91
N ARG A 96 -3.22 -2.46 -9.50
CA ARG A 96 -4.63 -2.74 -9.83
C ARG A 96 -5.45 -2.99 -8.57
N TRP A 97 -4.86 -3.66 -7.57
CA TRP A 97 -5.49 -3.87 -6.28
C TRP A 97 -5.73 -2.55 -5.56
N TYR A 98 -4.73 -1.67 -5.52
CA TYR A 98 -4.90 -0.33 -4.97
C TYR A 98 -5.99 0.46 -5.71
N ALA A 99 -5.93 0.52 -7.05
CA ALA A 99 -6.93 1.22 -7.86
C ALA A 99 -8.36 0.71 -7.65
N THR A 100 -8.53 -0.62 -7.59
CA THR A 100 -9.82 -1.27 -7.29
C THR A 100 -10.40 -0.75 -5.97
N ASN A 101 -9.61 -0.81 -4.90
CA ASN A 101 -10.09 -0.43 -3.57
C ASN A 101 -10.24 1.08 -3.41
N PHE A 102 -9.39 1.86 -4.07
CA PHE A 102 -9.48 3.32 -4.13
C PHE A 102 -10.82 3.77 -4.72
N LEU A 103 -11.27 3.16 -5.83
CA LEU A 103 -12.54 3.47 -6.48
C LEU A 103 -13.78 3.10 -5.64
N LYS A 104 -13.59 2.27 -4.60
CA LYS A 104 -14.61 1.83 -3.65
C LYS A 104 -14.52 2.53 -2.29
N ASP A 105 -13.65 3.55 -2.16
CA ASP A 105 -13.33 4.20 -0.88
C ASP A 105 -12.93 3.20 0.23
N GLY A 106 -12.28 2.10 -0.16
CA GLY A 106 -11.79 1.06 0.75
C GLY A 106 -10.56 1.52 1.54
N LEU A 107 -10.47 1.08 2.80
CA LEU A 107 -9.37 1.40 3.70
C LEU A 107 -8.64 0.14 4.15
N CYS A 108 -7.31 0.24 4.22
CA CYS A 108 -6.44 -0.77 4.81
C CYS A 108 -6.08 -0.35 6.25
N LEU A 109 -6.19 -1.27 7.20
CA LEU A 109 -5.70 -1.05 8.57
C LEU A 109 -4.20 -1.36 8.61
N TYR A 110 -3.40 -0.38 9.00
CA TYR A 110 -1.99 -0.54 9.29
C TYR A 110 -1.75 -0.62 10.79
N PRO A 111 -0.75 -1.40 11.23
CA PRO A 111 -0.38 -1.40 12.62
C PRO A 111 0.44 -0.14 12.94
N GLY A 112 0.30 0.40 14.14
CA GLY A 112 1.18 1.48 14.60
C GLY A 112 2.64 0.99 14.64
N LEU A 113 2.86 -0.09 15.38
CA LEU A 113 4.14 -0.78 15.46
C LEU A 113 4.13 -2.01 14.55
N SER A 114 5.20 -2.21 13.78
CA SER A 114 5.34 -3.37 12.90
C SER A 114 5.24 -4.69 13.66
N LEU A 115 4.43 -5.61 13.12
CA LEU A 115 4.24 -6.98 13.62
C LEU A 115 5.03 -8.01 12.81
N THR A 116 5.47 -7.62 11.62
CA THR A 116 6.30 -8.41 10.70
C THR A 116 7.42 -7.54 10.16
N LYS A 117 8.52 -8.18 9.74
CA LYS A 117 9.65 -7.54 9.06
C LYS A 117 9.81 -8.11 7.66
N HIS A 118 9.94 -7.24 6.67
CA HIS A 118 10.36 -7.64 5.34
C HIS A 118 11.88 -7.84 5.33
N ILE A 119 12.34 -9.05 5.00
CA ILE A 119 13.77 -9.42 4.90
C ILE A 119 14.22 -9.68 3.45
N GLY A 120 13.38 -9.35 2.47
CA GLY A 120 13.61 -9.65 1.06
C GLY A 120 14.56 -8.68 0.34
N ASN A 121 14.94 -7.56 0.96
CA ASN A 121 15.84 -6.57 0.35
C ASN A 121 17.30 -6.95 0.66
N VAL A 122 17.74 -8.03 0.02
CA VAL A 122 19.10 -8.55 0.13
C VAL A 122 19.73 -8.62 -1.25
N LYS A 123 21.05 -8.54 -1.31
CA LYS A 123 21.81 -8.63 -2.56
C LYS A 123 21.40 -9.90 -3.34
N GLY A 124 20.94 -9.73 -4.57
CA GLY A 124 20.49 -10.82 -5.44
C GLY A 124 19.02 -11.20 -5.28
N ALA A 125 18.23 -10.47 -4.49
CA ALA A 125 16.78 -10.65 -4.47
C ALA A 125 16.15 -10.18 -5.78
N ALA A 126 15.01 -10.78 -6.14
CA ALA A 126 14.33 -10.49 -7.39
C ALA A 126 14.00 -8.99 -7.50
N HIS A 127 13.43 -8.38 -6.46
CA HIS A 127 12.76 -7.08 -6.59
C HIS A 127 13.54 -5.86 -6.05
N SER A 128 14.56 -6.07 -5.21
CA SER A 128 15.42 -5.01 -4.67
C SER A 128 16.77 -5.60 -4.26
N ASP A 129 17.86 -5.16 -4.87
CA ASP A 129 19.22 -5.56 -4.52
C ASP A 129 20.01 -4.45 -3.80
N ASP A 130 19.31 -3.39 -3.35
CA ASP A 130 19.89 -2.26 -2.63
C ASP A 130 19.98 -2.57 -1.12
N PRO A 131 21.20 -2.73 -0.55
CA PRO A 131 21.36 -2.96 0.87
C PRO A 131 20.99 -1.75 1.76
N GLU A 132 20.87 -0.54 1.20
CA GLU A 132 20.41 0.68 1.88
C GLU A 132 18.92 0.98 1.66
N ASP A 133 18.17 -0.03 1.19
CA ASP A 133 16.74 0.12 0.93
C ASP A 133 16.03 0.72 2.15
N ILE A 134 15.35 1.85 1.94
CA ILE A 134 14.55 2.61 2.90
C ILE A 134 13.54 1.76 3.68
N TYR A 135 13.11 0.62 3.11
CA TYR A 135 12.27 -0.35 3.78
C TYR A 135 12.99 -1.12 4.92
N ARG A 136 14.33 -1.03 5.02
CA ARG A 136 15.13 -1.54 6.16
C ARG A 136 15.03 -0.65 7.38
N GLN A 137 14.43 0.54 7.31
CA GLN A 137 14.08 1.33 8.50
C GLN A 137 13.02 0.58 9.29
N THR A 138 13.47 -0.41 10.04
CA THR A 138 12.62 -1.20 10.90
C THR A 138 12.36 -0.41 12.16
N PHE A 139 11.14 0.11 12.29
CA PHE A 139 10.50 0.03 13.59
C PHE A 139 10.64 -1.43 14.04
N ASP A 140 11.31 -1.65 15.18
CA ASP A 140 11.54 -3.00 15.69
C ASP A 140 10.24 -3.79 15.65
N VAL A 141 10.32 -5.05 15.19
CA VAL A 141 9.17 -5.94 15.27
C VAL A 141 8.87 -6.12 16.74
N THR A 142 7.72 -5.61 17.15
CA THR A 142 7.32 -5.71 18.54
C THR A 142 6.47 -6.97 18.73
N ASN A 143 6.66 -7.66 19.85
CA ASN A 143 5.70 -8.67 20.32
C ASN A 143 4.40 -8.03 20.84
N HIS A 144 4.13 -6.78 20.46
CA HIS A 144 2.93 -6.06 20.87
C HIS A 144 1.71 -6.68 20.18
N GLN A 145 0.74 -7.09 20.98
CA GLN A 145 -0.56 -7.46 20.44
C GLN A 145 -1.33 -6.18 20.13
N PRO A 146 -1.74 -5.94 18.88
CA PRO A 146 -2.49 -4.73 18.57
C PRO A 146 -3.83 -4.77 19.32
N GLY A 147 -4.31 -3.58 19.70
CA GLY A 147 -5.52 -3.41 20.48
C GLY A 147 -6.70 -4.25 19.95
N LYS A 148 -7.54 -4.71 20.89
CA LYS A 148 -8.74 -5.52 20.62
C LYS A 148 -9.99 -4.69 20.31
N GLN A 149 -9.87 -3.37 20.30
CA GLN A 149 -10.99 -2.47 20.06
C GLN A 149 -10.97 -1.94 18.62
N LYS A 150 -12.15 -1.73 18.05
CA LYS A 150 -12.28 -1.01 16.79
C LYS A 150 -11.88 0.44 17.00
N ILE A 151 -11.08 0.96 16.08
CA ILE A 151 -10.87 2.41 15.94
C ILE A 151 -11.88 2.95 14.92
N LYS A 152 -12.07 4.26 14.89
CA LYS A 152 -12.92 4.89 13.88
C LYS A 152 -12.38 4.55 12.49
N ILE A 153 -13.27 4.07 11.61
CA ILE A 153 -12.93 3.71 10.24
C ILE A 153 -12.96 4.98 9.41
N GLU A 154 -11.86 5.71 9.49
CA GLU A 154 -11.60 6.92 8.73
C GLU A 154 -10.10 6.99 8.42
N GLU A 155 -9.76 7.57 7.28
CA GLU A 155 -8.37 7.73 6.91
C GLU A 155 -7.64 8.69 7.86
N SER A 156 -6.46 8.28 8.32
CA SER A 156 -5.64 9.12 9.19
C SER A 156 -4.93 10.20 8.38
N ALA A 157 -5.31 11.46 8.60
CA ALA A 157 -4.65 12.62 7.99
C ALA A 157 -3.15 12.69 8.31
N ARG A 158 -2.74 12.24 9.52
CA ARG A 158 -1.32 12.17 9.91
C ARG A 158 -0.59 11.07 9.13
N ALA A 159 -1.22 9.92 8.92
CA ALA A 159 -0.65 8.83 8.14
C ALA A 159 -0.53 9.20 6.65
N VAL A 160 -1.54 9.88 6.09
CA VAL A 160 -1.48 10.44 4.72
C VAL A 160 -0.29 11.36 4.57
N ARG A 161 -0.09 12.29 5.52
CA ARG A 161 1.06 13.21 5.50
C ARG A 161 2.40 12.45 5.55
N SER A 162 2.55 11.52 6.48
CA SER A 162 3.78 10.72 6.58
C SER A 162 4.04 9.88 5.31
N TYR A 163 2.99 9.36 4.68
CA TYR A 163 3.10 8.64 3.41
C TYR A 163 3.60 9.55 2.28
N MET A 164 3.05 10.77 2.19
CA MET A 164 3.50 11.78 1.21
C MET A 164 4.96 12.17 1.44
N GLU A 165 5.32 12.48 2.69
CA GLU A 165 6.68 12.84 3.07
C GLU A 165 7.67 11.73 2.70
N PHE A 166 7.35 10.47 3.03
CA PHE A 166 8.17 9.31 2.72
C PHE A 166 8.50 9.18 1.22
N HIS A 167 7.54 9.45 0.34
CA HIS A 167 7.74 9.35 -1.12
C HIS A 167 8.41 10.58 -1.76
N GLN A 168 8.41 11.72 -1.07
CA GLN A 168 9.04 12.95 -1.55
C GLN A 168 10.51 13.09 -1.15
N ILE A 169 11.04 12.23 -0.26
CA ILE A 169 12.46 12.25 0.14
C ILE A 169 13.37 12.17 -1.12
N PRO A 170 14.28 13.14 -1.34
CA PRO A 170 15.22 13.10 -2.46
C PRO A 170 16.09 11.84 -2.40
N GLY A 171 15.99 10.99 -3.42
CA GLY A 171 16.55 9.62 -3.43
C GLY A 171 15.48 8.54 -3.53
N ASN A 172 14.30 8.76 -2.92
CA ASN A 172 13.11 7.90 -3.08
C ASN A 172 12.35 8.22 -4.38
N SER A 173 12.37 9.49 -4.77
CA SER A 173 11.74 10.01 -6.01
C SER A 173 12.61 9.82 -7.27
N LYS A 174 13.92 9.53 -7.12
CA LYS A 174 14.86 9.31 -8.23
C LYS A 174 15.05 7.86 -8.65
N MET A 175 14.45 6.91 -7.94
CA MET A 175 14.24 5.57 -8.49
C MET A 175 13.05 5.64 -9.46
N SER A 176 13.36 5.92 -10.73
CA SER A 176 12.35 5.95 -11.79
C SER A 176 11.44 4.73 -11.66
N ILE A 177 10.15 4.90 -11.87
CA ILE A 177 9.19 3.80 -11.99
C ILE A 177 9.79 2.68 -12.87
N LEU A 178 10.51 3.04 -13.94
CA LEU A 178 11.25 2.16 -14.85
C LEU A 178 12.38 1.32 -14.21
N SER A 179 13.09 1.82 -13.20
CA SER A 179 14.17 1.06 -12.54
C SER A 179 13.64 0.02 -11.56
N LYS A 180 12.48 0.25 -10.93
CA LYS A 180 11.79 -0.76 -10.10
C LYS A 180 11.05 -1.81 -10.95
N ILE A 181 10.66 -1.48 -12.18
CA ILE A 181 9.98 -2.42 -13.08
C ILE A 181 10.96 -3.41 -13.73
N LYS A 182 12.21 -3.01 -14.01
CA LYS A 182 13.23 -3.93 -14.54
C LYS A 182 13.66 -5.02 -13.55
N SER A 183 13.55 -4.80 -12.23
CA SER A 183 13.77 -5.84 -11.23
C SER A 183 12.52 -6.70 -10.96
N LEU A 184 11.34 -6.33 -11.48
CA LEU A 184 10.14 -7.15 -11.33
C LEU A 184 10.08 -8.31 -12.36
N PHE A 185 11.00 -8.37 -13.33
CA PHE A 185 11.02 -9.38 -14.40
C PHE A 185 12.42 -9.92 -14.70
N ARG A 186 12.88 -10.83 -13.84
CA ARG A 186 13.47 -12.10 -14.28
C ARG A 186 12.93 -13.24 -13.43
#